data_AF-A0A956I4V4-F1
#
_entry.id   AF-A0A956I4V4-F1
#
_cell.length_a   1.000
_cell.length_b   1.000
_cell.length_c   1.000
_cell.angle_alpha   90.00
_cell.angle_beta   90.00
_cell.angle_gamma   90.00
#
_symmetry.space_group_name_H-M   'P 1'
#
loop_
_entity.id
_entity.type
_entity.pdbx_description
1 polymer ?
#
loop_
_entity_poly.entity_id
_entity_poly.type
_entity_poly.pdbx_seq_one_letter_code
_entity_poly.pdbx_strand_id
1 'polypeptide(L)'
;MHIIRPKLAWTFWGDAGDARGELLVSIYVRPHVGHDVVETIDEYMVGLGYRQFFWEGLQVEASLLGGVAWGTNLVDHREYVTPTLFGEVNAGYRFAFFEPGGFFYSGEDVGFYVTPQLGVLCSLGVADIGPRNGKADWFLQGALLLGLSF
;
A
#
# COMPACT_ATOMS: atom_id res chain seq x y z
N MET A 1 -6.46 -2.24 14.36
CA MET A 1 -6.63 -1.55 13.05
C MET A 1 -6.22 -2.52 11.96
N HIS A 2 -7.10 -2.81 11.01
CA HIS A 2 -6.81 -3.71 9.89
C HIS A 2 -6.88 -2.90 8.59
N ILE A 3 -5.77 -2.86 7.84
CA ILE A 3 -5.75 -2.31 6.49
C ILE A 3 -5.82 -3.50 5.53
N ILE A 4 -6.74 -3.46 4.58
CA ILE A 4 -6.81 -4.44 3.51
C ILE A 4 -6.35 -3.76 2.23
N ARG A 5 -5.38 -4.38 1.54
CA ARG A 5 -4.80 -3.80 0.34
C ARG A 5 -4.51 -4.82 -0.76
N PRO A 6 -5.52 -5.19 -1.56
CA PRO A 6 -5.30 -5.97 -2.77
C PRO A 6 -4.45 -5.17 -3.75
N LYS A 7 -3.47 -5.83 -4.38
CA LYS A 7 -2.62 -5.24 -5.42
C LYS A 7 -2.54 -6.18 -6.62
N LEU A 8 -2.58 -5.59 -7.80
CA LEU A 8 -2.18 -6.23 -9.05
C LEU A 8 -0.84 -5.63 -9.46
N ALA A 9 0.11 -6.49 -9.82
CA ALA A 9 1.44 -6.11 -10.25
C ALA A 9 1.68 -6.61 -11.66
N TRP A 10 2.20 -5.75 -12.53
CA TRP A 10 2.58 -6.09 -13.89
C TRP A 10 4.06 -5.78 -14.09
N THR A 11 4.86 -6.77 -14.48
CA THR A 11 6.27 -6.56 -14.84
C THR A 11 6.36 -5.75 -16.13
N PHE A 12 6.83 -4.51 -16.01
CA PHE A 12 6.96 -3.57 -17.12
C PHE A 12 8.31 -3.70 -17.84
N TRP A 13 9.38 -4.06 -17.11
CA TRP A 13 10.69 -4.36 -17.68
C TRP A 13 11.50 -5.27 -16.77
N GLY A 14 12.50 -5.95 -17.33
CA GLY A 14 13.42 -6.84 -16.62
C GLY A 14 12.85 -8.23 -16.36
N ASP A 15 13.70 -9.11 -15.85
CA ASP A 15 13.41 -10.52 -15.65
C ASP A 15 13.36 -10.90 -14.17
N ALA A 16 12.75 -12.05 -13.86
CA ALA A 16 12.72 -12.56 -12.49
C ALA A 16 14.11 -12.96 -12.01
N GLY A 17 14.41 -12.61 -10.75
CA GLY A 17 15.72 -12.85 -10.13
C GLY A 17 16.77 -11.76 -10.37
N ASP A 18 16.50 -10.80 -11.26
CA ASP A 18 17.39 -9.67 -11.57
C ASP A 18 16.67 -8.32 -11.34
N ALA A 19 17.30 -7.22 -11.73
CA ALA A 19 16.69 -5.91 -11.72
C ALA A 19 15.46 -5.88 -12.64
N ARG A 20 14.31 -5.50 -12.08
CA ARG A 20 13.05 -5.39 -12.80
C ARG A 20 12.13 -4.32 -12.22
N GLY A 21 11.26 -3.79 -13.06
CA GLY A 21 10.24 -2.81 -12.67
C GLY A 21 8.84 -3.39 -12.79
N GLU A 22 8.02 -3.22 -11.75
CA GLU A 22 6.60 -3.56 -11.76
C GLU A 22 5.74 -2.29 -11.65
N LEU A 23 4.68 -2.23 -12.46
CA LEU A 23 3.57 -1.28 -12.27
C LEU A 23 2.53 -1.90 -11.35
N LEU A 24 2.00 -1.08 -10.45
CA LEU A 24 1.05 -1.51 -9.43
C LEU A 24 -0.26 -0.76 -9.54
N VAL A 25 -1.35 -1.51 -9.45
CA VAL A 25 -2.70 -0.97 -9.19
C VAL A 25 -3.19 -1.59 -7.89
N SER A 26 -3.70 -0.77 -6.99
CA SER A 26 -4.15 -1.23 -5.68
C SER A 26 -5.47 -0.62 -5.26
N ILE A 27 -6.17 -1.34 -4.39
CA ILE A 27 -7.31 -0.81 -3.64
C ILE A 27 -6.86 -0.74 -2.19
N TYR A 28 -7.08 0.40 -1.55
CA TYR A 28 -6.81 0.59 -0.13
C TYR A 28 -8.14 0.75 0.59
N VAL A 29 -8.39 -0.15 1.54
CA VAL A 29 -9.56 -0.08 2.42
C VAL A 29 -9.07 -0.07 3.86
N ARG A 30 -9.46 0.97 4.58
CA ARG A 30 -9.16 1.12 6.01
C ARG A 30 -10.43 1.49 6.75
N PRO A 31 -11.19 0.50 7.21
CA PRO A 31 -12.47 0.73 7.86
C PRO A 31 -12.30 0.92 9.38
N HIS A 32 -13.23 1.66 9.98
CA HIS A 32 -13.42 1.84 11.42
C HIS A 32 -12.16 2.23 12.20
N VAL A 33 -11.48 3.28 11.75
CA VAL A 33 -10.30 3.81 12.44
C VAL A 33 -10.72 4.89 13.41
N GLY A 34 -10.58 4.63 14.70
CA GLY A 34 -10.60 5.68 15.71
C GLY A 34 -9.31 6.51 15.64
N HIS A 35 -9.45 7.83 15.70
CA HIS A 35 -8.34 8.77 15.79
C HIS A 35 -8.61 9.77 16.92
N ASP A 36 -7.60 10.44 17.46
CA ASP A 36 -7.74 11.38 18.59
C ASP A 36 -8.77 12.51 18.38
N VAL A 37 -9.26 12.70 17.15
CA VAL A 37 -10.21 13.75 16.74
C VAL A 37 -11.47 13.20 16.05
N VAL A 38 -11.57 11.88 15.84
CA VAL A 38 -12.69 11.24 15.11
C VAL A 38 -13.06 9.91 15.73
N GLU A 39 -14.36 9.68 15.87
CA GLU A 39 -14.92 8.46 16.47
C GLU A 39 -14.61 7.24 15.61
N THR A 40 -14.85 7.37 14.31
CA THR A 40 -14.54 6.37 13.28
C THR A 40 -14.35 7.04 11.92
N ILE A 41 -13.25 6.74 11.26
CA ILE A 41 -13.00 7.07 9.84
C ILE A 41 -12.98 5.78 9.05
N ASP A 42 -13.71 5.75 7.95
CA ASP A 42 -13.46 4.78 6.88
C ASP A 42 -12.81 5.45 5.67
N GLU A 43 -11.88 4.75 5.04
CA GLU A 43 -11.12 5.25 3.91
C GLU A 43 -11.08 4.25 2.77
N TYR A 44 -11.41 4.73 1.58
CA TYR A 44 -11.45 3.95 0.36
C TYR A 44 -10.69 4.70 -0.72
N MET A 45 -9.59 4.11 -1.16
CA MET A 45 -8.69 4.74 -2.12
C MET A 45 -8.28 3.76 -3.21
N VAL A 46 -7.99 4.31 -4.38
CA VAL A 46 -7.31 3.60 -5.46
C VAL A 46 -5.87 4.06 -5.48
N GLY A 47 -4.97 3.11 -5.64
CA GLY A 47 -3.54 3.36 -5.67
C GLY A 47 -2.92 3.04 -7.01
N LEU A 48 -2.02 3.90 -7.45
CA LEU A 48 -1.09 3.63 -8.54
C LEU A 48 0.32 3.65 -7.98
N GLY A 49 1.13 2.68 -8.37
CA GLY A 49 2.49 2.58 -7.85
C GLY A 49 3.48 2.01 -8.83
N TYR A 50 4.74 2.13 -8.45
CA TYR A 50 5.87 1.56 -9.12
C TYR A 50 6.74 0.83 -8.10
N ARG A 51 7.18 -0.37 -8.45
CA ARG A 51 8.12 -1.14 -7.67
C ARG A 51 9.37 -1.44 -8.46
N GLN A 52 10.51 -1.04 -7.92
CA GLN A 52 11.83 -1.39 -8.43
C GLN A 52 12.41 -2.53 -7.63
N PHE A 53 12.74 -3.64 -8.29
CA PHE A 53 13.65 -4.64 -7.77
C PHE A 53 15.07 -4.29 -8.19
N PHE A 54 16.00 -4.32 -7.24
CA PHE A 54 17.40 -4.01 -7.51
C PHE A 54 18.23 -5.29 -7.73
N TRP A 55 17.91 -6.33 -6.97
CA TRP A 55 18.59 -7.61 -7.02
C TRP A 55 17.79 -8.66 -6.25
N GLU A 56 17.62 -9.84 -6.83
CA GLU A 56 16.84 -10.97 -6.29
C GLU A 56 15.45 -10.53 -5.81
N GLY A 57 15.31 -10.29 -4.50
CA GLY A 57 14.08 -9.83 -3.86
C GLY A 57 14.11 -8.40 -3.33
N LEU A 58 15.27 -7.75 -3.25
CA LEU A 58 15.39 -6.41 -2.68
C LEU A 58 14.65 -5.40 -3.55
N GLN A 59 13.69 -4.70 -2.94
CA GLN A 59 12.80 -3.81 -3.68
C GLN A 59 12.45 -2.53 -2.92
N VAL A 60 12.15 -1.49 -3.69
CA VAL A 60 11.51 -0.26 -3.23
C VAL A 60 10.24 -0.05 -4.03
N GLU A 61 9.16 0.28 -3.34
CA GLU A 61 7.87 0.59 -3.89
C GLU A 61 7.47 2.02 -3.55
N ALA A 62 7.05 2.79 -4.54
CA ALA A 62 6.41 4.09 -4.34
C ALA A 62 4.99 4.05 -4.91
N SER A 63 4.02 4.52 -4.13
CA SER A 63 2.61 4.54 -4.52
C SER A 63 1.96 5.88 -4.20
N LEU A 64 1.02 6.29 -5.04
CA LEU A 64 0.10 7.39 -4.80
C LEU A 64 -1.30 6.79 -4.60
N LEU A 65 -1.95 7.10 -3.48
CA LEU A 65 -3.27 6.61 -3.11
C LEU A 65 -4.24 7.80 -3.10
N GLY A 66 -5.24 7.78 -3.96
CA GLY A 66 -6.27 8.83 -4.02
C GLY A 66 -7.66 8.26 -3.79
N GLY A 67 -8.50 8.95 -3.05
CA GLY A 67 -9.88 8.51 -2.83
C GLY A 67 -10.65 9.41 -1.89
N VAL A 68 -11.51 8.78 -1.09
CA VAL A 68 -12.41 9.47 -0.17
C VAL A 68 -12.30 8.88 1.23
N ALA A 69 -12.40 9.75 2.22
CA ALA A 69 -12.59 9.39 3.61
C ALA A 69 -13.94 9.93 4.09
N TRP A 70 -14.61 9.17 4.94
CA TRP A 70 -15.80 9.63 5.64
C TRP A 70 -15.74 9.26 7.11
N GLY A 71 -16.35 10.09 7.95
CA GLY A 71 -16.39 9.85 9.38
C GLY A 71 -17.03 11.01 10.15
N THR A 72 -17.26 10.78 11.44
CA THR A 72 -17.92 11.73 12.34
C THR A 72 -16.90 12.43 13.22
N ASN A 73 -16.76 13.74 13.07
CA ASN A 73 -15.81 14.53 13.84
C ASN A 73 -16.27 14.62 15.32
N LEU A 74 -15.35 14.34 16.27
CA LEU A 74 -15.67 14.32 17.70
C LEU A 74 -15.83 15.72 18.31
N VAL A 75 -15.37 16.77 17.63
CA VAL A 75 -15.39 18.15 18.14
C VAL A 75 -16.73 18.83 17.89
N ASP A 76 -17.34 18.61 16.72
CA ASP A 76 -18.60 19.26 16.33
C ASP A 76 -19.74 18.28 16.04
N HIS A 77 -19.50 16.97 16.18
CA HIS A 77 -20.44 15.89 15.95
C HIS A 77 -21.05 15.86 14.55
N ARG A 78 -20.34 16.39 13.55
CA ARG A 78 -20.80 16.38 12.16
C ARG A 78 -20.13 15.27 11.37
N GLU A 79 -20.89 14.73 10.41
CA GLU A 79 -20.37 13.84 9.38
C GLU A 79 -19.65 14.65 8.30
N TYR A 80 -18.46 14.18 7.94
CA TYR A 80 -17.67 14.74 6.86
C TYR A 80 -17.38 13.67 5.82
N VAL A 81 -17.42 14.09 4.56
CA VAL A 81 -16.88 13.34 3.43
C VAL A 81 -15.84 14.23 2.77
N THR A 82 -14.60 13.74 2.69
CA THR A 82 -13.48 14.52 2.18
C THR A 82 -12.64 13.72 1.20
N PRO A 83 -12.15 14.34 0.11
CA PRO A 83 -11.14 13.72 -0.72
C PRO A 83 -9.84 13.53 0.07
N THR A 84 -9.14 12.44 -0.18
CA THR A 84 -7.85 12.14 0.44
C THR A 84 -6.82 11.77 -0.61
N LEU A 85 -5.58 12.14 -0.34
CA LEU A 85 -4.43 11.80 -1.17
C LEU A 85 -3.25 11.48 -0.26
N PHE A 86 -2.68 10.29 -0.44
CA PHE A 86 -1.51 9.84 0.30
C PHE A 86 -0.38 9.45 -0.65
N GLY A 87 0.83 9.80 -0.25
CA GLY A 87 2.06 9.24 -0.79
C GLY A 87 2.52 8.09 0.10
N GLU A 88 3.01 7.03 -0.52
CA GLU A 88 3.55 5.89 0.20
C GLU A 88 4.87 5.46 -0.42
N VAL A 89 5.86 5.19 0.44
CA VAL A 89 7.12 4.58 0.04
C VAL A 89 7.42 3.41 0.97
N ASN A 90 7.69 2.24 0.41
CA ASN A 90 8.08 1.04 1.15
C ASN A 90 9.39 0.48 0.61
N ALA A 91 10.20 -0.10 1.49
CA ALA A 91 11.33 -0.94 1.13
C ALA A 91 11.14 -2.32 1.74
N GLY A 92 11.52 -3.36 1.01
CA GLY A 92 11.34 -4.73 1.47
C GLY A 92 12.16 -5.75 0.69
N TYR A 93 11.95 -7.01 1.03
CA TYR A 93 12.60 -8.13 0.36
C TYR A 93 11.57 -9.20 -0.01
N ARG A 94 11.48 -9.56 -1.30
CA ARG A 94 10.60 -10.62 -1.79
C ARG A 94 11.27 -11.98 -1.62
N PHE A 95 10.65 -12.84 -0.83
CA PHE A 95 10.95 -14.27 -0.80
C PHE A 95 10.00 -14.97 -1.76
N ALA A 96 10.52 -15.33 -2.94
CA ALA A 96 9.78 -16.04 -3.98
C ALA A 96 9.93 -17.56 -3.80
N PHE A 97 8.84 -18.30 -3.90
CA PHE A 97 8.78 -19.75 -3.74
C PHE A 97 8.09 -20.38 -4.95
N PHE A 98 8.69 -21.45 -5.49
CA PHE A 98 8.21 -22.12 -6.71
C PHE A 98 8.21 -21.22 -7.96
N GLU A 99 8.88 -20.07 -7.91
CA GLU A 99 9.05 -19.13 -9.03
C GLU A 99 10.40 -19.34 -9.74
N PRO A 100 10.53 -19.02 -11.05
CA PRO A 100 11.84 -18.91 -11.70
C PRO A 100 12.77 -17.96 -10.93
N GLY A 101 13.93 -18.46 -10.51
CA GLY A 101 14.89 -17.71 -9.68
C GLY A 101 14.52 -17.62 -8.18
N GLY A 102 13.45 -18.28 -7.74
CA GLY A 102 13.04 -18.34 -6.34
C GLY A 102 13.53 -19.58 -5.58
N PHE A 103 13.14 -19.68 -4.30
CA PHE A 103 13.35 -20.86 -3.48
C PHE A 103 12.48 -22.02 -3.99
N PHE A 104 13.05 -23.22 -4.05
CA PHE A 104 12.36 -24.45 -4.47
C PHE A 104 11.74 -24.41 -5.88
N TYR A 105 12.40 -23.81 -6.87
CA TYR A 105 11.90 -23.83 -8.25
C TYR A 105 11.59 -25.26 -8.73
N SER A 106 10.32 -25.55 -9.02
CA SER A 106 9.82 -26.86 -9.47
C SER A 106 9.43 -26.88 -10.96
N GLY A 107 9.57 -25.75 -11.68
CA GLY A 107 9.09 -25.60 -13.05
C GLY A 107 7.57 -25.39 -13.15
N GLU A 108 6.91 -25.04 -12.05
CA GLU A 108 5.48 -24.72 -12.03
C GLU A 108 5.18 -23.36 -12.67
N ASP A 109 4.01 -23.26 -13.30
CA ASP A 109 3.50 -22.04 -13.91
C ASP A 109 2.96 -21.04 -12.86
N VAL A 110 2.78 -21.47 -11.61
CA VAL A 110 2.28 -20.64 -10.52
C VAL A 110 3.25 -20.69 -9.35
N GLY A 111 3.65 -19.52 -8.87
CA GLY A 111 4.48 -19.37 -7.68
C GLY A 111 3.77 -18.58 -6.59
N PHE A 112 4.34 -18.61 -5.39
CA PHE A 112 3.89 -17.76 -4.29
C PHE A 112 5.05 -17.00 -3.69
N TYR A 113 4.77 -15.84 -3.11
CA TYR A 113 5.79 -15.04 -2.48
C TYR A 113 5.30 -14.32 -1.24
N VAL A 114 6.28 -13.99 -0.40
CA VAL A 114 6.10 -13.20 0.82
C VAL A 114 7.09 -12.05 0.79
N THR A 115 6.60 -10.83 1.03
CA THR A 115 7.42 -9.62 1.07
C THR A 115 7.16 -8.87 2.37
N PRO A 116 7.97 -9.07 3.42
CA PRO A 116 8.02 -8.13 4.51
C PRO A 116 8.55 -6.79 4.00
N GLN A 117 7.89 -5.71 4.39
CA GLN A 117 8.26 -4.36 4.00
C GLN A 117 8.01 -3.36 5.12
N LEU A 118 8.86 -2.35 5.18
CA LEU A 118 8.75 -1.20 6.07
C LEU A 118 8.66 0.06 5.20
N GLY A 119 7.84 1.01 5.62
CA GLY A 119 7.61 2.19 4.82
C GLY A 119 7.02 3.35 5.59
N VAL A 120 6.80 4.41 4.85
CA VAL A 120 6.18 5.65 5.32
C VAL A 120 4.97 5.94 4.46
N LEU A 121 3.85 6.26 5.12
CA LEU A 121 2.64 6.78 4.51
C LEU A 121 2.48 8.25 4.95
N CYS A 122 2.34 9.16 3.99
CA CYS A 122 2.16 10.59 4.26
C CYS A 122 0.93 11.15 3.55
N SER A 123 0.17 12.01 4.24
CA SER A 123 -0.89 12.81 3.61
C SER A 123 -0.28 13.89 2.71
N LEU A 124 -0.81 14.05 1.50
CA LEU A 124 -0.37 15.05 0.52
C LEU A 124 -1.29 16.29 0.45
N GLY A 125 -2.14 16.50 1.45
CA GLY A 125 -2.76 17.82 1.71
C GLY A 125 -3.97 18.18 0.84
N VAL A 126 -4.81 17.22 0.46
CA VAL A 126 -6.00 17.50 -0.39
C VAL A 126 -7.27 17.81 0.43
N ALA A 127 -7.28 17.60 1.75
CA ALA A 127 -8.35 18.08 2.63
C ALA A 127 -7.88 18.25 4.09
N ASP A 128 -7.33 19.41 4.41
CA ASP A 128 -6.96 19.80 5.79
C ASP A 128 -8.15 20.32 6.62
N ILE A 129 -9.38 20.30 6.09
CA ILE A 129 -10.58 20.71 6.82
C ILE A 129 -11.65 19.62 6.64
N GLY A 130 -11.61 18.63 7.53
CA GLY A 130 -12.40 17.39 7.45
C GLY A 130 -12.31 16.60 8.75
N PRO A 131 -12.53 15.27 8.73
CA PRO A 131 -12.44 14.45 9.93
C PRO A 131 -11.07 14.61 10.63
N ARG A 132 -10.00 14.83 9.86
CA ARG A 132 -8.62 14.91 10.37
C ARG A 132 -8.20 16.31 10.90
N ASN A 133 -9.07 17.32 10.84
CA ASN A 133 -8.84 18.68 11.36
C ASN A 133 -7.46 19.31 11.01
N GLY A 134 -6.95 19.05 9.80
CA GLY A 134 -5.75 19.71 9.26
C GLY A 134 -4.43 19.28 9.86
N LYS A 135 -4.39 18.12 10.53
CA LYS A 135 -3.13 17.54 10.99
C LYS A 135 -2.41 16.84 9.83
N ALA A 136 -1.15 17.20 9.63
CA ALA A 136 -0.26 16.46 8.76
C ALA A 136 -0.03 15.06 9.35
N ASP A 137 -0.32 14.04 8.54
CA ASP A 137 -0.29 12.66 8.99
C ASP A 137 0.88 11.92 8.34
N TRP A 138 1.83 11.50 9.18
CA TRP A 138 2.98 10.69 8.81
C TRP A 138 2.98 9.43 9.65
N PHE A 139 2.93 8.28 8.99
CA PHE A 139 2.91 6.98 9.67
C PHE A 139 4.09 6.15 9.21
N LEU A 140 4.88 5.68 10.17
CA LEU A 140 5.73 4.52 9.95
C LEU A 140 4.83 3.29 9.91
N GLN A 141 5.00 2.44 8.90
CA GLN A 141 4.21 1.24 8.74
C GLN A 141 5.10 0.03 8.44
N GLY A 142 4.68 -1.11 8.98
CA GLY A 142 5.13 -2.41 8.54
C GLY A 142 3.99 -3.13 7.83
N ALA A 143 4.31 -3.79 6.73
CA ALA A 143 3.37 -4.61 5.98
C ALA A 143 3.99 -5.95 5.61
N LEU A 144 3.15 -6.97 5.55
CA LEU A 144 3.49 -8.27 4.99
C LEU A 144 2.64 -8.45 3.74
N LEU A 145 3.27 -8.44 2.58
CA LEU A 145 2.59 -8.69 1.32
C LEU A 145 2.69 -10.18 0.99
N LEU A 146 1.53 -10.78 0.74
CA LEU A 146 1.40 -12.16 0.30
C LEU A 146 0.87 -12.13 -1.14
N GLY A 147 1.46 -12.90 -2.04
CA GLY A 147 1.03 -12.90 -3.42
C GLY A 147 1.27 -14.20 -4.15
N LEU A 148 0.59 -14.32 -5.29
CA LEU A 148 0.80 -15.36 -6.29
C LEU A 148 1.44 -14.72 -7.53
N SER A 149 2.26 -15.47 -8.23
CA SER A 149 2.79 -15.12 -9.55
C SER A 149 2.31 -16.13 -10.58
N PHE A 150 2.06 -15.65 -11.79
CA PHE A 150 1.60 -16.41 -12.95
C PHE A 150 2.43 -16.02 -14.17
#